data_AF-A0A640KF50-F1
#
_entry.id   AF-A0A640KF50-F1
#
_cell.length_a   1.000
_cell.length_b   1.000
_cell.length_c   1.000
_cell.angle_alpha   90.00
_cell.angle_beta   90.00
_cell.angle_gamma   90.00
#
_symmetry.space_group_name_H-M   'P 1'
#
loop_
_entity.id
_entity.type
_entity.pdbx_description
1 polymer ?
#
loop_
_entity_poly.entity_id
_entity_poly.type
_entity_poly.pdbx_seq_one_letter_code
_entity_poly.pdbx_strand_id
1 'polypeptide(L)'
;MAPLSVAYISGTTLSQFVGAAFSCRGGRKYIFKVYGFIQNVSEITDDQLSRETRGVVILGAAPMGYSNTYAGMQSIGYLSICRSPSHKLSYGDTQRLQKESEAGCASHDILMHITSEIISDGSTRVFYSVYEMGVQPIAPLQLKVDNLVGTLDGFTMLANAFARNVSLAPRSPANGDAGYINEKVEVQDPGEDELIALAQEKADLTKRILELYRRLLSTGRSEISGM
;
A
#
# COMPACT_ATOMS: atom_id res chain seq x y z
N MET A 1 13.11 21.62 14.01
CA MET A 1 12.62 20.32 14.54
C MET A 1 12.10 19.54 13.36
N ALA A 2 12.41 18.24 13.24
CA ALA A 2 11.90 17.43 12.13
C ALA A 2 10.36 17.33 12.24
N PRO A 3 9.63 17.38 11.11
CA PRO A 3 8.17 17.23 11.12
C PRO A 3 7.79 15.88 11.73
N LEU A 4 6.68 15.85 12.46
CA LEU A 4 6.09 14.59 12.92
C LEU A 4 5.47 13.90 11.70
N SER A 5 6.17 12.89 11.17
CA SER A 5 5.69 12.07 10.07
C SER A 5 4.79 10.94 10.59
N VAL A 6 3.54 10.88 10.11
CA VAL A 6 2.57 9.82 10.44
C VAL A 6 2.07 9.19 9.14
N ALA A 7 2.06 7.85 9.10
CA ALA A 7 1.49 7.09 7.99
C ALA A 7 0.06 6.67 8.32
N TYR A 8 -0.83 6.75 7.33
CA TYR A 8 -2.24 6.38 7.41
C TYR A 8 -2.55 5.30 6.38
N ILE A 9 -3.28 4.28 6.81
CA ILE A 9 -3.73 3.19 5.92
C ILE A 9 -5.14 2.76 6.35
N SER A 10 -5.98 2.41 5.38
CA SER A 10 -7.29 1.83 5.68
C SER A 10 -7.15 0.37 6.12
N GLY A 11 -8.09 -0.11 6.94
CA GLY A 11 -8.15 -1.53 7.31
C GLY A 11 -8.28 -2.47 6.10
N THR A 12 -8.96 -2.02 5.03
CA THR A 12 -9.14 -2.78 3.79
C THR A 12 -7.84 -2.89 2.97
N THR A 13 -7.09 -1.81 2.82
CA THR A 13 -5.79 -1.86 2.12
C THR A 13 -4.79 -2.69 2.92
N LEU A 14 -4.77 -2.54 4.24
CA LEU A 14 -3.90 -3.35 5.10
C LEU A 14 -4.26 -4.85 5.01
N SER A 15 -5.54 -5.20 5.00
CA SER A 15 -5.97 -6.61 4.91
C SER A 15 -5.56 -7.24 3.57
N GLN A 16 -5.59 -6.49 2.47
CA GLN A 16 -5.07 -6.94 1.18
C GLN A 16 -3.57 -7.24 1.23
N PHE A 17 -2.78 -6.36 1.86
CA PHE A 17 -1.34 -6.56 2.00
C PHE A 17 -1.00 -7.75 2.91
N VAL A 18 -1.74 -7.91 4.01
CA VAL A 18 -1.62 -9.06 4.91
C VAL A 18 -2.01 -10.36 4.19
N GLY A 19 -3.10 -10.36 3.42
CA GLY A 19 -3.48 -11.50 2.58
C GLY A 19 -2.40 -11.89 1.56
N ALA A 20 -1.75 -10.90 0.95
CA ALA A 20 -0.59 -11.13 0.10
C ALA A 20 0.60 -11.73 0.86
N ALA A 21 0.83 -11.35 2.12
CA ALA A 21 1.88 -11.91 2.96
C ALA A 21 1.69 -13.39 3.31
N PHE A 22 0.44 -13.85 3.46
CA PHE A 22 0.13 -15.27 3.60
C PHE A 22 0.37 -16.07 2.33
N SER A 23 0.22 -15.43 1.16
CA SER A 23 0.42 -16.06 -0.14
C SER A 23 1.91 -16.14 -0.56
N CYS A 24 2.80 -15.50 0.18
CA CYS A 24 4.22 -15.46 -0.14
C CYS A 24 4.94 -16.80 0.08
N ARG A 25 5.79 -17.19 -0.87
CA ARG A 25 6.65 -18.37 -0.72
C ARG A 25 7.85 -18.08 0.18
N GLY A 26 8.24 -19.07 0.99
CA GLY A 26 9.46 -19.02 1.78
C GLY A 26 10.71 -18.82 0.91
N GLY A 27 11.69 -18.09 1.43
CA GLY A 27 12.96 -17.82 0.75
C GLY A 27 12.87 -16.82 -0.40
N ARG A 28 11.71 -16.20 -0.63
CA ARG A 28 11.53 -15.14 -1.62
C ARG A 28 11.05 -13.85 -0.96
N LYS A 29 11.51 -12.74 -1.51
CA LYS A 29 11.08 -11.40 -1.16
C LYS A 29 10.37 -10.79 -2.35
N TYR A 30 9.19 -10.24 -2.09
CA TYR A 30 8.33 -9.62 -3.07
C TYR A 30 8.36 -8.11 -2.85
N ILE A 31 8.53 -7.36 -3.94
CA ILE A 31 8.66 -5.91 -3.90
C ILE A 31 7.62 -5.32 -4.83
N PHE A 32 6.85 -4.38 -4.30
CA PHE A 32 5.78 -3.67 -4.99
C PHE A 32 6.01 -2.17 -4.88
N LYS A 33 5.47 -1.42 -5.82
CA LYS A 33 5.39 0.04 -5.79
C LYS A 33 4.13 0.43 -5.02
N VAL A 34 4.25 1.37 -4.09
CA VAL A 34 3.14 1.84 -3.25
C VAL A 34 2.61 3.15 -3.80
N TYR A 35 1.29 3.26 -3.82
CA TYR A 35 0.57 4.42 -4.32
C TYR A 35 -0.25 5.05 -3.21
N GLY A 36 -0.33 6.37 -3.29
CA GLY A 36 -1.00 7.19 -2.31
C GLY A 36 -0.72 8.66 -2.56
N PHE A 37 -0.69 9.45 -1.49
CA PHE A 37 -0.35 10.87 -1.54
C PHE A 37 0.23 11.32 -0.21
N ILE A 38 0.88 12.49 -0.23
CA ILE A 38 1.48 13.12 0.95
C ILE A 38 0.67 14.39 1.23
N GLN A 39 0.24 14.55 2.47
CA GLN A 39 -0.49 15.73 2.95
C GLN A 39 0.31 16.36 4.09
N ASN A 40 0.79 17.57 3.87
CA ASN A 40 1.43 18.37 4.92
C ASN A 40 0.37 19.27 5.56
N VAL A 41 0.30 19.25 6.89
CA VAL A 41 -0.57 20.12 7.69
C VAL A 41 0.32 21.04 8.51
N SER A 42 0.20 22.34 8.30
CA SER A 42 0.84 23.35 9.14
C SER A 42 -0.14 23.81 10.22
N GLU A 43 0.20 23.54 11.47
CA GLU A 43 -0.51 24.07 12.63
C GLU A 43 0.22 25.30 13.15
N ILE A 44 -0.47 26.43 13.23
CA ILE A 44 0.03 27.64 13.88
C ILE A 44 -0.26 27.47 15.36
N THR A 45 0.79 27.35 16.17
CA THR A 45 0.66 27.33 17.63
C THR A 45 0.72 28.75 18.20
N ASP A 46 0.15 28.96 19.39
CA ASP A 46 0.11 30.27 20.07
C ASP A 46 1.51 30.89 20.28
N ASP A 47 2.56 30.07 20.27
CA ASP A 47 3.97 30.48 20.41
C ASP A 47 4.61 30.99 19.09
N GLN A 48 3.83 31.25 18.03
CA GLN A 48 4.30 31.61 16.67
C GLN A 48 5.24 30.58 16.01
N LEU A 49 5.43 29.41 16.62
CA LEU A 49 6.12 28.27 16.01
C LEU A 49 5.12 27.50 15.15
N SER A 50 5.31 27.51 13.84
CA SER A 50 4.57 26.61 12.96
C SER A 50 5.05 25.18 13.17
N ARG A 51 4.14 24.30 13.59
CA ARG A 51 4.37 22.86 13.60
C ARG A 51 3.90 22.29 12.27
N GLU A 52 4.82 21.75 11.50
CA GLU A 52 4.48 20.99 10.30
C GLU A 52 4.35 19.51 10.66
N THR A 53 3.16 18.98 10.47
CA THR A 53 2.86 17.55 10.59
C THR A 53 2.74 16.99 9.18
N ARG A 54 3.48 15.92 8.91
CA ARG A 54 3.50 15.27 7.60
C ARG A 54 2.68 13.99 7.64
N GLY A 55 1.58 13.96 6.91
CA GLY A 55 0.74 12.78 6.72
C GLY A 55 1.08 12.05 5.42
N VAL A 56 1.41 10.77 5.50
CA VAL A 56 1.55 9.90 4.32
C VAL A 56 0.35 8.97 4.27
N VAL A 57 -0.43 9.01 3.19
CA VAL A 57 -1.64 8.19 3.06
C VAL A 57 -1.41 7.10 2.04
N ILE A 58 -1.56 5.84 2.47
CA ILE A 58 -1.33 4.63 1.69
C ILE A 58 -2.66 4.11 1.17
N LEU A 59 -2.80 4.02 -0.16
CA LEU A 59 -4.04 3.58 -0.81
C LEU A 59 -3.93 2.17 -1.39
N GLY A 60 -2.78 1.81 -1.96
CA GLY A 60 -2.59 0.51 -2.59
C GLY A 60 -1.16 0.25 -3.05
N ALA A 61 -0.94 -0.92 -3.64
CA ALA A 61 0.35 -1.32 -4.19
C ALA A 61 0.20 -2.11 -5.49
N ALA A 62 1.16 -1.96 -6.40
CA ALA A 62 1.20 -2.69 -7.66
C ALA A 62 2.60 -3.29 -7.93
N PRO A 63 2.70 -4.37 -8.73
CA PRO A 63 4.00 -4.94 -9.10
C PRO A 63 4.94 -3.93 -9.77
N MET A 64 6.23 -4.08 -9.51
CA MET A 64 7.27 -3.28 -10.17
C MET A 64 7.20 -3.49 -11.70
N GLY A 65 7.25 -2.39 -12.46
CA GLY A 65 7.17 -2.41 -13.94
C GLY A 65 5.80 -2.03 -14.52
N TYR A 66 4.78 -1.85 -13.67
CA TYR A 66 3.51 -1.24 -14.10
C TYR A 66 3.67 0.29 -14.13
N SER A 67 3.66 0.89 -15.32
CA SER A 67 3.90 2.33 -15.52
C SER A 67 2.65 3.19 -15.36
N ASN A 68 1.46 2.59 -15.38
CA ASN A 68 0.23 3.35 -15.25
C ASN A 68 0.08 3.84 -13.81
N THR A 69 0.23 5.15 -13.63
CA THR A 69 -0.25 5.85 -12.45
C THR A 69 -1.73 6.11 -12.67
N TYR A 70 -2.58 5.61 -11.76
CA TYR A 70 -4.01 5.93 -11.80
C TYR A 70 -4.19 7.44 -11.59
N ALA A 71 -5.17 8.03 -12.27
CA ALA A 71 -5.44 9.46 -12.19
C ALA A 71 -5.59 9.90 -10.72
N GLY A 72 -4.73 10.84 -10.30
CA GLY A 72 -4.74 11.35 -8.93
C GLY A 72 -4.01 10.49 -7.88
N MET A 73 -3.28 9.45 -8.28
CA MET A 73 -2.41 8.67 -7.40
C MET A 73 -0.93 8.91 -7.75
N GLN A 74 -0.12 9.20 -6.74
CA GLN A 74 1.34 9.29 -6.91
C GLN A 74 2.03 8.08 -6.29
N SER A 75 3.18 7.74 -6.85
CA SER A 75 4.12 6.83 -6.19
C SER A 75 4.56 7.46 -4.88
N ILE A 76 4.41 6.75 -3.78
CA ILE A 76 4.88 7.21 -2.47
C ILE A 76 5.94 6.28 -1.88
N GLY A 77 6.36 5.24 -2.59
CA GLY A 77 7.49 4.40 -2.21
C GLY A 77 7.31 2.92 -2.53
N TYR A 78 7.77 2.03 -1.65
CA TYR A 78 7.79 0.59 -1.88
C TYR A 78 7.15 -0.21 -0.75
N LEU A 79 6.61 -1.37 -1.11
CA LEU A 79 6.11 -2.40 -0.21
C LEU A 79 7.00 -3.63 -0.39
N SER A 80 7.65 -4.05 0.69
CA SER A 80 8.42 -5.27 0.78
C SER A 80 7.64 -6.30 1.57
N ILE A 81 7.36 -7.45 0.98
CA ILE A 81 6.72 -8.58 1.65
C ILE A 81 7.65 -9.79 1.58
N CYS A 82 7.93 -10.43 2.72
CA CYS A 82 8.65 -11.69 2.75
C CYS A 82 8.16 -12.61 3.86
N ARG A 83 8.48 -13.90 3.73
CA ARG A 83 8.28 -14.88 4.80
C ARG A 83 9.62 -15.13 5.49
N SER A 84 9.74 -14.72 6.75
CA SER A 84 11.00 -14.65 7.50
C SER A 84 10.75 -14.91 9.00
N PRO A 85 11.67 -15.60 9.71
CA PRO A 85 11.58 -15.79 11.16
C PRO A 85 11.88 -14.52 11.97
N SER A 86 12.30 -13.43 11.31
CA SER A 86 12.55 -12.16 11.99
C SER A 86 12.05 -10.98 11.17
N HIS A 87 11.41 -10.02 11.84
CA HIS A 87 11.03 -8.72 11.28
C HIS A 87 12.24 -7.77 11.25
N LYS A 88 13.15 -8.00 10.30
CA LYS A 88 14.36 -7.18 10.10
C LYS A 88 14.48 -6.77 8.65
N LEU A 89 14.83 -5.52 8.43
CA LEU A 89 15.13 -5.01 7.10
C LEU A 89 16.30 -5.77 6.49
N SER A 90 16.16 -6.16 5.24
CA SER A 90 17.28 -6.73 4.50
C SER A 90 18.33 -5.66 4.20
N TYR A 91 19.57 -6.07 3.90
CA TYR A 91 20.60 -5.12 3.46
C TYR A 91 20.14 -4.31 2.24
N GLY A 92 19.46 -4.96 1.28
CA GLY A 92 18.90 -4.28 0.12
C GLY A 92 17.77 -3.30 0.44
N ASP A 93 16.98 -3.53 1.49
CA ASP A 93 16.01 -2.53 1.97
C ASP A 93 16.69 -1.34 2.62
N THR A 94 17.71 -1.62 3.44
CA THR A 94 18.48 -0.61 4.16
C THR A 94 19.18 0.31 3.18
N GLN A 95 19.80 -0.25 2.13
CA GLN A 95 20.39 0.54 1.04
C GLN A 95 19.36 1.39 0.31
N ARG A 96 18.15 0.87 0.04
CA ARG A 96 17.08 1.66 -0.59
C ARG A 96 16.62 2.81 0.29
N LEU A 97 16.48 2.57 1.60
CA LEU A 97 16.12 3.62 2.57
C LEU A 97 17.19 4.71 2.67
N GLN A 98 18.46 4.36 2.49
CA GLN A 98 19.59 5.28 2.60
C GLN A 98 19.96 5.95 1.28
N LYS A 99 19.46 5.46 0.14
CA LYS A 99 19.73 6.06 -1.15
C LYS A 99 19.06 7.43 -1.19
N GLU A 100 19.85 8.48 -1.31
CA GLU A 100 19.33 9.83 -1.53
C GLU A 100 18.47 9.83 -2.80
N SER A 101 17.29 10.45 -2.71
CA SER A 101 16.39 10.60 -3.84
C SER A 101 17.14 11.24 -5.00
N GLU A 102 17.22 10.55 -6.14
CA GLU A 102 17.83 11.10 -7.36
C GLU A 102 17.07 12.39 -7.73
N ALA A 103 17.83 13.45 -8.01
CA ALA A 103 17.30 14.77 -8.33
C ALA A 103 16.33 14.68 -9.54
N GLY A 104 15.04 14.86 -9.30
CA GLY A 104 14.00 14.86 -10.34
C GLY A 104 12.83 13.90 -10.10
N CYS A 105 12.93 12.94 -9.18
CA CYS A 105 11.75 12.22 -8.68
C CYS A 105 11.15 12.99 -7.51
N ALA A 106 9.83 13.21 -7.56
CA ALA A 106 9.10 13.86 -6.48
C ALA A 106 9.44 13.19 -5.15
N SER A 107 9.97 14.03 -4.28
CA SER A 107 10.57 13.77 -3.00
C SER A 107 9.70 12.88 -2.11
N HIS A 108 10.38 11.99 -1.40
CA HIS A 108 9.94 11.31 -0.18
C HIS A 108 9.18 10.00 -0.34
N ASP A 109 9.95 8.96 -0.61
CA ASP A 109 9.47 7.58 -0.59
C ASP A 109 9.38 7.02 0.86
N ILE A 110 8.36 6.20 1.10
CA ILE A 110 8.25 5.32 2.28
C ILE A 110 8.60 3.88 1.91
N LEU A 111 9.08 3.11 2.88
CA LEU A 111 9.14 1.65 2.77
C LEU A 111 8.17 1.03 3.76
N MET A 112 7.12 0.40 3.27
CA MET A 112 6.30 -0.51 4.08
C MET A 112 6.93 -1.91 4.03
N HIS A 113 7.33 -2.44 5.17
CA HIS A 113 7.92 -3.76 5.31
C HIS A 113 6.95 -4.68 6.04
N ILE A 114 6.62 -5.82 5.44
CA ILE A 114 5.74 -6.85 6.01
C ILE A 114 6.49 -8.18 6.03
N THR A 115 6.46 -8.84 7.19
CA THR A 115 6.99 -10.20 7.34
C THR A 115 5.94 -11.14 7.89
N SER A 116 5.78 -12.31 7.27
CA SER A 116 5.00 -13.41 7.83
C SER A 116 5.93 -14.49 8.40
N GLU A 117 5.59 -15.00 9.58
CA GLU A 117 6.28 -16.08 10.29
C GLU A 117 5.28 -17.19 10.59
N ILE A 118 5.56 -18.42 10.15
CA ILE A 118 4.79 -19.60 10.56
C ILE A 118 5.52 -20.25 11.72
N ILE A 119 4.85 -20.30 12.85
CA ILE A 119 5.36 -20.87 14.09
C ILE A 119 5.02 -22.36 14.12
N SER A 120 5.88 -23.16 14.74
CA SER A 120 5.75 -24.62 14.82
C SER A 120 4.47 -25.11 15.51
N ASP A 121 3.79 -24.25 16.27
CA ASP A 121 2.51 -24.52 16.93
C ASP A 121 1.30 -24.41 15.97
N GLY A 122 1.52 -24.09 14.69
CA GLY A 122 0.47 -23.87 13.70
C GLY A 122 -0.04 -22.44 13.66
N SER A 123 0.42 -21.56 14.56
CA SER A 123 0.12 -20.13 14.53
C SER A 123 0.90 -19.44 13.42
N THR A 124 0.31 -18.41 12.80
CA THR A 124 1.03 -17.52 11.89
C THR A 124 1.01 -16.11 12.43
N ARG A 125 2.17 -15.48 12.52
CA ARG A 125 2.32 -14.07 12.91
C ARG A 125 2.64 -13.23 11.69
N VAL A 126 2.06 -12.04 11.63
CA VAL A 126 2.35 -11.04 10.61
C VAL A 126 2.81 -9.78 11.30
N PHE A 127 3.99 -9.31 10.95
CA PHE A 127 4.57 -8.07 11.44
C PHE A 127 4.65 -7.07 10.29
N TYR A 128 4.33 -5.81 10.57
CA TYR A 128 4.43 -4.74 9.60
C TYR A 128 5.04 -3.49 10.24
N SER A 129 5.82 -2.74 9.47
CA SER A 129 6.42 -1.48 9.88
C SER A 129 6.55 -0.57 8.65
N VAL A 130 6.45 0.73 8.85
CA VAL A 130 6.66 1.74 7.79
C VAL A 130 7.88 2.55 8.15
N TYR A 131 8.73 2.83 7.18
CA TYR A 131 9.97 3.59 7.34
C TYR A 131 9.97 4.75 6.36
N GLU A 132 10.59 5.86 6.76
CA GLU A 132 10.84 7.01 5.89
C GLU A 132 12.20 6.86 5.19
N MET A 133 12.27 7.11 3.88
CA MET A 133 13.54 7.14 3.17
C MET A 133 14.30 8.45 3.41
N GLY A 134 15.63 8.37 3.43
CA GLY A 134 16.51 9.53 3.60
C GLY A 134 16.66 10.04 5.03
N VAL A 135 16.01 9.41 6.02
CA VAL A 135 16.12 9.80 7.44
C VAL A 135 17.12 8.91 8.17
N GLN A 136 18.06 9.52 8.89
CA GLN A 136 18.98 8.83 9.81
C GLN A 136 18.82 9.36 11.24
N PRO A 137 18.76 8.48 12.26
CA PRO A 137 18.77 7.02 12.16
C PRO A 137 17.48 6.48 11.51
N ILE A 138 17.57 5.31 10.88
CA ILE A 138 16.39 4.62 10.33
C ILE A 138 15.46 4.27 11.49
N ALA A 139 14.32 4.94 11.54
CA ALA A 139 13.30 4.74 12.56
C ALA A 139 11.95 4.46 11.91
N PRO A 140 11.12 3.59 12.52
CA PRO A 140 9.78 3.35 12.02
C PRO A 140 8.89 4.58 12.23
N LEU A 141 8.09 4.91 11.21
CA LEU A 141 7.02 5.88 11.28
C LEU A 141 5.84 5.33 12.08
N GLN A 142 5.14 6.22 12.78
CA GLN A 142 3.87 5.87 13.40
C GLN A 142 2.86 5.53 12.30
N LEU A 143 2.31 4.32 12.33
CA LEU A 143 1.26 3.88 11.42
C LEU A 143 -0.10 3.91 12.13
N LYS A 144 -1.01 4.74 11.65
CA LYS A 144 -2.41 4.77 12.07
C LYS A 144 -3.26 3.97 11.09
N VAL A 145 -3.89 2.92 11.60
CA VAL A 145 -4.85 2.11 10.85
C VAL A 145 -6.25 2.64 11.13
N ASP A 146 -6.89 3.15 10.09
CA ASP A 146 -8.21 3.75 10.21
C ASP A 146 -9.26 2.69 10.58
N ASN A 147 -10.08 3.02 11.58
CA ASN A 147 -11.12 2.14 12.10
C ASN A 147 -12.31 2.97 12.63
N LEU A 148 -13.47 2.34 12.75
CA LEU A 148 -14.72 3.01 13.14
C LEU A 148 -14.76 3.49 14.61
N VAL A 149 -13.77 3.11 15.43
CA VAL A 149 -13.74 3.35 16.88
C VAL A 149 -12.70 4.43 17.27
N GLY A 150 -11.86 4.86 16.33
CA GLY A 150 -10.75 5.79 16.55
C GLY A 150 -11.06 7.25 16.22
N THR A 151 -10.07 8.13 16.42
CA THR A 151 -10.15 9.49 15.87
C THR A 151 -10.21 9.37 14.34
N LEU A 152 -11.24 9.96 13.74
CA LEU A 152 -11.50 9.94 12.29
C LEU A 152 -10.46 10.73 11.48
N ASP A 153 -9.27 10.97 12.03
CA ASP A 153 -8.16 11.64 11.35
C ASP A 153 -7.72 10.84 10.13
N GLY A 154 -7.66 9.51 10.25
CA GLY A 154 -7.35 8.61 9.13
C GLY A 154 -8.44 8.66 8.07
N PHE A 155 -9.71 8.59 8.49
CA PHE A 155 -10.86 8.66 7.61
C PHE A 155 -10.95 9.99 6.86
N THR A 156 -10.72 11.12 7.53
CA THR A 156 -10.73 12.45 6.91
C THR A 156 -9.58 12.61 5.92
N MET A 157 -8.38 12.14 6.27
CA MET A 157 -7.23 12.11 5.35
C MET A 157 -7.54 11.26 4.12
N LEU A 158 -8.09 10.06 4.30
CA LEU A 158 -8.48 9.16 3.20
C LEU A 158 -9.62 9.74 2.36
N ALA A 159 -10.65 10.33 2.97
CA ALA A 159 -11.76 10.97 2.26
C ALA A 159 -11.28 12.17 1.44
N ASN A 160 -10.36 12.97 1.98
CA ASN A 160 -9.70 14.07 1.26
C ASN A 160 -8.92 13.57 0.02
N ALA A 161 -8.38 12.35 0.05
CA ALA A 161 -7.76 11.72 -1.11
C ALA A 161 -8.73 11.62 -2.29
N PHE A 162 -9.92 11.09 -2.02
CA PHE A 162 -10.93 10.83 -3.03
C PHE A 162 -11.59 12.14 -3.48
N ALA A 163 -11.78 13.09 -2.57
CA ALA A 163 -12.30 14.42 -2.90
C ALA A 163 -11.39 15.21 -3.85
N ARG A 164 -10.06 15.05 -3.74
CA ARG A 164 -9.08 15.69 -4.64
C ARG A 164 -9.03 15.01 -6.02
N ASN A 165 -9.51 13.77 -6.13
CA ASN A 165 -9.55 13.00 -7.36
C ASN A 165 -10.94 13.12 -8.03
N VAL A 166 -11.33 14.36 -8.35
CA VAL A 166 -12.62 14.74 -8.95
C VAL A 166 -12.92 14.03 -10.29
N SER A 167 -11.95 13.32 -10.87
CA SER A 167 -12.13 12.49 -12.07
C SER A 167 -12.71 11.10 -11.81
N LEU A 168 -12.79 10.64 -10.56
CA LEU A 168 -13.30 9.30 -10.18
C LEU A 168 -14.66 9.35 -9.47
N ALA A 169 -15.12 10.52 -9.06
CA ALA A 169 -16.46 10.66 -8.52
C ALA A 169 -17.47 10.58 -9.69
N PRO A 170 -18.48 9.67 -9.65
CA PRO A 170 -19.61 9.80 -10.55
C PRO A 170 -20.17 11.22 -10.35
N ARG A 171 -20.40 11.95 -11.44
CA ARG A 171 -21.02 13.28 -11.41
C ARG A 171 -22.35 13.17 -10.66
N SER A 172 -22.34 13.50 -9.37
CA SER A 172 -23.57 13.68 -8.63
C SER A 172 -24.33 14.82 -9.30
N PRO A 173 -25.61 14.64 -9.69
CA PRO A 173 -26.39 15.75 -10.21
C PRO A 173 -26.50 16.80 -9.12
N ALA A 174 -25.88 17.95 -9.37
CA ALA A 174 -26.01 19.13 -8.53
C ALA A 174 -27.48 19.55 -8.51
N ASN A 175 -28.20 19.18 -7.45
CA ASN A 175 -29.40 19.88 -7.01
C ASN A 175 -29.43 19.81 -5.49
N GLY A 176 -29.36 21.00 -4.88
CA GLY A 176 -29.38 21.15 -3.44
C GLY A 176 -30.75 20.79 -2.86
N ASP A 177 -30.71 20.15 -1.70
CA ASP A 177 -31.32 20.73 -0.51
C ASP A 177 -30.68 20.10 0.74
N ALA A 178 -30.34 20.94 1.72
CA ALA A 178 -29.80 20.49 3.00
C ALA A 178 -30.95 19.93 3.84
N GLY A 179 -31.33 18.67 3.58
CA GLY A 179 -32.27 17.91 4.38
C GLY A 179 -31.60 16.64 4.91
N TYR A 180 -31.67 16.42 6.23
CA TYR A 180 -31.32 15.15 6.85
C TYR A 180 -32.20 14.04 6.26
N ILE A 181 -31.69 13.32 5.26
CA ILE A 181 -32.29 12.08 4.79
C ILE A 181 -31.44 10.96 5.38
N ASN A 182 -31.97 10.26 6.38
CA ASN A 182 -31.55 8.91 6.73
C ASN A 182 -31.92 7.99 5.56
N GLU A 183 -31.22 8.13 4.44
CA GLU A 183 -31.35 7.24 3.32
C GLU A 183 -30.55 5.99 3.70
N LYS A 184 -31.24 4.86 3.86
CA LYS A 184 -30.58 3.58 3.64
C LYS A 184 -30.12 3.60 2.19
N VAL A 185 -28.89 4.04 1.97
CA VAL A 185 -28.25 3.93 0.67
C VAL A 185 -28.03 2.43 0.47
N GLU A 186 -28.98 1.76 -0.17
CA GLU A 186 -28.71 0.52 -0.86
C GLU A 186 -27.76 0.89 -2.01
N VAL A 187 -26.47 0.93 -1.69
CA VAL A 187 -25.41 0.99 -2.69
C VAL A 187 -25.40 -0.39 -3.35
N GLN A 188 -26.32 -0.64 -4.28
CA GLN A 188 -26.03 -1.60 -5.36
C GLN A 188 -24.99 -0.90 -6.23
N ASP A 189 -23.72 -1.17 -5.94
CA ASP A 189 -22.60 -0.58 -6.65
C ASP A 189 -22.53 -1.25 -8.03
N PRO A 190 -22.81 -0.56 -9.14
CA PRO A 190 -22.69 -1.15 -10.48
C PRO A 190 -21.26 -1.61 -10.81
N GLY A 191 -20.26 -1.24 -9.99
CA GLY A 191 -18.89 -1.73 -10.08
C GLY A 191 -18.60 -3.03 -9.33
N GLU A 192 -19.50 -3.56 -8.51
CA GLU A 192 -19.24 -4.81 -7.75
C GLU A 192 -19.12 -6.02 -8.68
N ASP A 193 -20.06 -6.17 -9.62
CA ASP A 193 -20.03 -7.24 -10.61
C ASP A 193 -18.80 -7.13 -11.53
N GLU A 194 -18.39 -5.91 -11.88
CA GLU A 194 -17.19 -5.66 -12.66
C GLU A 194 -15.91 -6.01 -11.88
N LEU A 195 -15.83 -5.65 -10.60
CA LEU A 195 -14.72 -6.01 -9.72
C LEU A 195 -14.62 -7.53 -9.54
N ILE A 196 -15.76 -8.23 -9.39
CA ILE A 196 -15.81 -9.69 -9.30
C ILE A 196 -15.32 -10.31 -10.62
N ALA A 197 -15.79 -9.82 -11.76
CA ALA A 197 -15.37 -10.29 -13.08
C ALA A 197 -13.86 -10.11 -13.29
N LEU A 198 -13.32 -8.92 -12.98
CA LEU A 198 -11.89 -8.63 -13.06
C LEU A 198 -11.06 -9.50 -12.11
N ALA A 199 -11.57 -9.78 -10.90
CA ALA A 199 -10.90 -10.65 -9.95
C ALA A 199 -10.84 -12.11 -10.45
N GLN A 200 -11.92 -12.59 -11.06
CA GLN A 200 -11.97 -13.92 -11.69
C GLN A 200 -11.01 -14.01 -12.88
N GLU A 201 -11.05 -13.03 -13.79
CA GLU A 201 -10.16 -12.99 -14.95
C GLU A 201 -8.69 -12.98 -14.52
N LYS A 202 -8.34 -12.16 -13.51
CA LYS A 202 -7.00 -12.13 -12.93
C LYS A 202 -6.58 -13.50 -12.38
N ALA A 203 -7.48 -14.22 -11.70
CA ALA A 203 -7.20 -15.53 -11.15
C ALA A 203 -6.91 -16.56 -12.26
N ASP A 204 -7.72 -16.56 -13.33
CA ASP A 204 -7.56 -17.45 -14.48
C ASP A 204 -6.26 -17.18 -15.24
N LEU A 205 -5.94 -15.91 -15.50
CA LEU A 205 -4.68 -15.51 -16.13
C LEU A 205 -3.48 -15.91 -15.26
N THR A 206 -3.56 -15.72 -13.94
CA THR A 206 -2.51 -16.12 -13.00
C THR A 206 -2.27 -17.62 -13.04
N LYS A 207 -3.35 -18.42 -13.03
CA LYS A 207 -3.26 -19.88 -13.15
C LYS A 207 -2.57 -20.28 -14.45
N ARG A 208 -2.95 -19.68 -15.57
CA ARG A 208 -2.37 -19.98 -16.88
C ARG A 208 -0.89 -19.62 -16.97
N ILE A 209 -0.48 -18.47 -16.42
CA ILE A 209 0.94 -18.08 -16.31
C ILE A 209 1.73 -19.10 -15.50
N LEU A 210 1.18 -19.55 -14.36
CA LEU A 210 1.84 -20.56 -13.52
C LEU A 210 1.99 -21.91 -14.25
N GLU A 211 0.98 -22.34 -15.00
CA GLU A 211 1.06 -23.56 -15.82
C GLU A 211 2.12 -23.44 -16.92
N LEU A 212 2.16 -22.30 -17.62
CA LEU A 212 3.19 -22.04 -18.63
C LEU A 212 4.59 -22.04 -18.03
N TYR A 213 4.77 -21.42 -16.86
CA TYR A 213 6.05 -21.41 -16.14
C TYR A 213 6.47 -22.82 -15.73
N ARG A 214 5.53 -23.67 -15.27
CA ARG A 214 5.81 -25.08 -14.97
C ARG A 214 6.25 -25.86 -16.22
N ARG A 215 5.57 -25.65 -17.35
CA ARG A 215 5.92 -26.29 -18.63
C ARG A 215 7.33 -25.89 -19.09
N LEU A 216 7.65 -24.59 -19.06
CA LEU A 216 8.98 -24.07 -19.37
C LEU A 216 10.08 -24.73 -18.52
N LEU A 217 9.86 -24.84 -17.21
CA LEU A 217 10.81 -25.49 -16.30
C LEU A 217 10.95 -27.00 -16.55
N SER A 218 9.88 -27.69 -16.94
CA SER A 218 9.96 -29.11 -17.28
C SER A 218 10.68 -29.36 -18.60
N THR A 219 10.49 -28.50 -19.61
CA THR A 219 11.16 -28.62 -20.91
C THR A 219 12.67 -28.37 -20.77
N GLY A 220 13.08 -27.32 -20.04
CA GLY A 220 14.50 -27.04 -19.80
C GLY A 220 15.24 -28.09 -18.97
N ARG A 221 14.53 -28.94 -18.20
CA ARG A 221 15.14 -30.11 -17.52
C ARG A 221 15.27 -31.33 -18.43
N SER A 222 14.41 -31.47 -19.44
CA SER A 222 14.44 -32.61 -20.35
C SER A 222 15.58 -32.52 -21.36
N GLU A 223 16.02 -31.31 -21.73
CA GLU A 223 17.14 -31.10 -22.65
C GLU A 223 18.51 -31.37 -22.00
N ILE A 224 18.63 -31.22 -20.68
CA ILE A 224 19.89 -31.45 -19.94
C ILE A 224 20.08 -32.93 -19.54
N SER A 225 19.00 -33.73 -19.52
CA SER A 225 19.06 -35.17 -19.19
C SER A 225 19.21 -36.09 -20.42
N GLY A 226 19.24 -35.51 -21.62
CA GLY A 226 19.36 -36.23 -22.90
C GLY A 226 20.75 -36.11 -23.56
N MET A 227 21.73 -35.52 -22.87
CA MET A 227 23.16 -35.54 -23.19
C MET A 227 23.91 -36.37 -22.14
#